data_AF-A0A146KEJ2-F1
#
_entry.id   AF-A0A146KEJ2-F1
#
_cell.length_a   1.000
_cell.length_b   1.000
_cell.length_c   1.000
_cell.angle_alpha   90.00
_cell.angle_beta   90.00
_cell.angle_gamma   90.00
#
_symmetry.space_group_name_H-M   'P 1'
#
loop_
_entity.id
_entity.type
_entity.pdbx_description
1 polymer ?
#
loop_
_entity_poly.entity_id
_entity_poly.type
_entity_poly.pdbx_seq_one_letter_code
_entity_poly.pdbx_strand_id
1 'polypeptide(L)'
;PISEIKTYLEKIRIHGKLVSGYRQTIKAIETGHAKLIFLASDCNENNYKALINAIAKKANVAVCTKFQRKELGELSGQFRMRGDITKQRMGKVHPASTVAITEFSPKFNEEDKNAFNALLQ
;
A
#
# COMPACT_ATOMS: atom_id res chain seq x y z
N PRO A 1 -11.86 -0.94 11.97
CA PRO A 1 -11.60 -1.62 10.68
C PRO A 1 -10.69 -0.83 9.71
N ILE A 2 -11.05 0.37 9.22
CA ILE A 2 -10.16 1.14 8.31
C ILE A 2 -9.03 1.87 9.07
N SER A 3 -9.32 2.38 10.26
CA SER A 3 -8.34 3.04 11.15
C SER A 3 -7.19 2.12 11.55
N GLU A 4 -7.50 0.86 11.89
CA GLU A 4 -6.49 -0.15 12.24
C GLU A 4 -5.60 -0.50 11.04
N ILE A 5 -6.15 -0.62 9.83
CA ILE A 5 -5.33 -0.87 8.64
C ILE A 5 -4.35 0.30 8.41
N LYS A 6 -4.76 1.55 8.68
CA LYS A 6 -3.88 2.72 8.59
C LYS A 6 -2.71 2.64 9.57
N THR A 7 -2.95 2.28 10.83
CA THR A 7 -1.87 2.15 11.83
C THR A 7 -0.90 1.02 11.50
N TYR A 8 -1.39 -0.12 10.99
CA TYR A 8 -0.53 -1.18 10.50
C TYR A 8 0.30 -0.76 9.28
N LEU A 9 -0.29 -0.02 8.34
CA LEU A 9 0.42 0.52 7.19
C LEU A 9 1.53 1.50 7.59
N GLU A 10 1.32 2.33 8.61
CA GLU A 10 2.36 3.20 9.16
C GLU A 10 3.53 2.40 9.74
N LYS A 11 3.23 1.35 10.53
CA LYS A 11 4.26 0.44 11.06
C LYS A 11 5.03 -0.26 9.92
N ILE A 12 4.33 -0.73 8.89
CA ILE A 12 4.95 -1.39 7.71
C ILE A 12 5.80 -0.40 6.93
N ARG A 13 5.38 0.87 6.82
CA ARG A 13 6.17 1.91 6.15
C ARG A 13 7.49 2.17 6.86
N ILE A 14 7.49 2.20 8.19
CA ILE A 14 8.69 2.48 8.98
C ILE A 14 9.66 1.29 8.95
N HIS A 15 9.14 0.07 9.04
CA HIS A 15 9.98 -1.11 9.26
C HIS A 15 10.16 -2.01 8.04
N GLY A 16 9.15 -2.12 7.17
CA GLY A 16 9.13 -3.02 6.02
C GLY A 16 9.50 -2.34 4.70
N LYS A 17 9.08 -2.97 3.60
CA LYS A 17 9.21 -2.40 2.25
C LYS A 17 7.85 -2.24 1.59
N LEU A 18 7.58 -1.00 1.21
CA LEU A 18 6.43 -0.60 0.41
C LEU A 18 6.91 -0.15 -0.96
N VAL A 19 6.25 -0.65 -1.99
CA VAL A 19 6.48 -0.28 -3.37
C VAL A 19 5.24 0.43 -3.88
N SER A 20 5.42 1.57 -4.55
CA SER A 20 4.32 2.38 -5.06
C SER A 20 4.47 2.63 -6.55
N GLY A 21 3.36 2.59 -7.27
CA GLY A 21 3.33 2.82 -8.71
C GLY A 21 3.20 1.55 -9.56
N TYR A 22 2.49 1.68 -10.67
CA TYR A 22 1.98 0.58 -11.49
C TYR A 22 3.04 -0.43 -11.95
N ARG A 23 4.12 0.04 -12.60
CA ARG A 23 5.17 -0.83 -13.13
C ARG A 23 5.94 -1.55 -12.02
N GLN A 24 6.20 -0.85 -10.92
CA GLN A 24 6.92 -1.45 -9.79
C GLN A 24 6.04 -2.50 -9.09
N THR A 25 4.74 -2.24 -8.97
CA THR A 25 3.80 -3.23 -8.44
C THR A 25 3.72 -4.47 -9.33
N ILE A 26 3.67 -4.33 -10.65
CA ILE A 26 3.70 -5.48 -11.57
C ILE A 26 4.99 -6.28 -11.41
N LYS A 27 6.14 -5.59 -11.43
CA LYS A 27 7.44 -6.24 -11.24
C LYS A 27 7.50 -7.01 -9.92
N ALA A 28 7.02 -6.42 -8.82
CA ALA A 28 7.00 -7.07 -7.52
C ALA A 28 6.13 -8.35 -7.48
N ILE A 29 5.02 -8.35 -8.24
CA ILE A 29 4.16 -9.52 -8.37
C ILE A 29 4.84 -10.60 -9.21
N GLU A 30 5.42 -10.23 -10.35
CA GLU A 30 6.13 -11.16 -11.25
C GLU A 30 7.35 -11.80 -10.57
N THR A 31 8.08 -11.06 -9.74
CA THR A 31 9.21 -11.60 -8.96
C THR A 31 8.77 -12.44 -7.77
N GLY A 32 7.47 -12.56 -7.48
CA GLY A 32 6.95 -13.31 -6.34
C GLY A 32 7.25 -12.68 -4.96
N HIS A 33 7.57 -11.38 -4.95
CA HIS A 33 7.87 -10.66 -3.71
C HIS A 33 6.65 -9.92 -3.15
N ALA A 34 5.61 -9.68 -3.95
CA ALA A 34 4.40 -9.01 -3.49
C ALA A 34 3.59 -9.93 -2.57
N LYS A 35 3.40 -9.51 -1.31
CA LYS A 35 2.55 -10.22 -0.34
C LYS A 35 1.12 -9.69 -0.33
N LEU A 36 0.98 -8.38 -0.54
CA LEU A 36 -0.32 -7.73 -0.55
C LEU A 36 -0.31 -6.53 -1.48
N ILE A 37 -1.42 -6.31 -2.18
CA ILE A 37 -1.59 -5.18 -3.11
C ILE A 37 -2.80 -4.35 -2.67
N PHE A 38 -2.59 -3.05 -2.58
CA PHE A 38 -3.63 -2.05 -2.45
C PHE A 38 -3.86 -1.37 -3.78
N LEU A 39 -5.13 -1.34 -4.19
CA LEU A 39 -5.58 -0.69 -5.41
C LEU A 39 -6.56 0.40 -5.03
N ALA A 40 -6.36 1.62 -5.52
CA ALA A 40 -7.26 2.72 -5.21
C ALA A 40 -8.64 2.52 -5.84
N SER A 41 -9.71 2.76 -5.06
CA SER A 41 -11.09 2.70 -5.57
C SER A 41 -11.33 3.67 -6.72
N ASP A 42 -10.77 4.88 -6.60
CA ASP A 42 -10.89 6.02 -7.53
C ASP A 42 -9.89 5.95 -8.71
N CYS A 43 -9.71 4.76 -9.29
CA CYS A 43 -8.92 4.57 -10.51
C CYS A 43 -9.81 4.68 -11.76
N ASN A 44 -9.62 5.77 -12.52
CA ASN A 44 -10.42 6.17 -13.69
C ASN A 44 -10.31 5.22 -14.90
N GLU A 45 -9.19 4.50 -15.05
CA GLU A 45 -8.98 3.59 -16.16
C GLU A 45 -9.26 2.14 -15.72
N ASN A 46 -10.38 1.59 -16.20
CA ASN A 46 -10.83 0.22 -15.90
C ASN A 46 -9.81 -0.84 -16.35
N ASN A 47 -9.05 -0.54 -17.41
CA ASN A 47 -8.00 -1.43 -17.92
C ASN A 47 -6.94 -1.73 -16.84
N TYR A 48 -6.55 -0.76 -16.01
CA TYR A 48 -5.56 -1.00 -14.95
C TYR A 48 -6.09 -1.91 -13.84
N LYS A 49 -7.35 -1.75 -13.47
CA LYS A 49 -7.99 -2.61 -12.46
C LYS A 49 -8.04 -4.05 -12.95
N ALA A 50 -8.46 -4.26 -14.19
CA ALA A 50 -8.54 -5.58 -14.81
C ALA A 50 -7.16 -6.26 -14.89
N LEU A 51 -6.13 -5.53 -15.32
CA LEU A 51 -4.77 -6.06 -15.46
C LEU A 51 -4.17 -6.48 -14.11
N ILE A 52 -4.24 -5.62 -13.09
CA ILE A 52 -3.68 -5.97 -11.77
C ILE A 52 -4.46 -7.12 -11.15
N ASN A 53 -5.78 -7.13 -11.26
CA ASN A 53 -6.59 -8.23 -10.75
C ASN A 53 -6.27 -9.55 -11.45
N ALA A 54 -6.03 -9.53 -12.77
CA ALA A 54 -5.63 -10.72 -13.52
C ALA A 54 -4.24 -11.23 -13.10
N ILE A 55 -3.27 -10.33 -12.96
CA ILE A 55 -1.89 -10.68 -12.57
C ILE A 55 -1.85 -11.17 -11.11
N ALA A 56 -2.55 -10.49 -10.20
CA ALA A 56 -2.64 -10.88 -8.80
C ALA A 56 -3.32 -12.24 -8.61
N LYS A 57 -4.37 -12.55 -9.39
CA LYS A 57 -5.01 -13.87 -9.41
C LYS A 57 -4.04 -14.97 -9.87
N LYS A 58 -3.22 -14.71 -10.89
CA LYS A 58 -2.22 -15.69 -11.36
C LYS A 58 -1.14 -15.96 -10.30
N ALA A 59 -0.75 -14.94 -9.55
CA ALA A 59 0.28 -15.04 -8.51
C ALA A 59 -0.25 -15.42 -7.12
N ASN A 60 -1.56 -15.65 -6.96
CA ASN A 60 -2.24 -15.89 -5.67
C ASN A 60 -1.96 -14.81 -4.60
N VAL A 61 -1.94 -13.54 -5.01
CA VAL A 61 -1.72 -12.40 -4.10
C VAL A 61 -3.05 -11.72 -3.78
N ALA A 62 -3.27 -11.39 -2.51
CA ALA A 62 -4.47 -10.69 -2.06
C ALA A 62 -4.49 -9.22 -2.53
N VAL A 63 -5.65 -8.76 -3.00
CA VAL A 63 -5.88 -7.39 -3.48
C VAL A 63 -6.94 -6.71 -2.62
N CYS A 64 -6.63 -5.52 -2.12
CA CYS A 64 -7.54 -4.69 -1.32
C CYS A 64 -7.87 -3.38 -2.02
N THR A 65 -9.17 -3.08 -2.19
CA THR A 65 -9.68 -1.89 -2.90
C THR A 65 -10.31 -0.83 -1.99
N LYS A 66 -10.07 -0.89 -0.68
CA LYS A 66 -10.80 -0.11 0.34
C LYS A 66 -10.40 1.39 0.41
N PHE A 67 -9.31 1.82 -0.24
CA PHE A 67 -8.72 3.17 -0.06
C PHE A 67 -8.82 4.07 -1.28
N GLN A 68 -8.83 5.39 -1.03
CA GLN A 68 -8.70 6.41 -2.09
C GLN A 68 -7.24 6.69 -2.46
N ARG A 69 -7.03 7.26 -3.65
CA ARG A 69 -5.68 7.56 -4.17
C ARG A 69 -4.88 8.52 -3.30
N LYS A 70 -5.54 9.54 -2.72
CA LYS A 70 -4.89 10.51 -1.83
C LYS A 70 -4.45 9.85 -0.52
N GLU A 71 -5.35 9.08 0.10
CA GLU A 71 -5.04 8.35 1.34
C GLU A 71 -3.90 7.35 1.16
N LEU A 72 -3.89 6.60 0.05
CA LEU A 72 -2.77 5.70 -0.26
C LEU A 72 -1.46 6.46 -0.47
N GLY A 73 -1.51 7.66 -1.06
CA GLY A 73 -0.35 8.54 -1.18
C GLY A 73 0.20 8.97 0.18
N GLU A 74 -0.67 9.34 1.11
CA GLU A 74 -0.27 9.70 2.48
C GLU A 74 0.35 8.52 3.22
N LEU A 75 -0.31 7.36 3.16
CA LEU A 75 0.11 6.13 3.84
C LEU A 75 1.42 5.58 3.26
N SER A 76 1.63 5.68 1.95
CA SER A 76 2.89 5.31 1.30
C SER A 76 4.01 6.32 1.54
N GLY A 77 3.71 7.49 2.12
CA GLY A 77 4.70 8.53 2.39
C GLY A 77 5.01 9.44 1.20
N GLN A 78 4.18 9.44 0.16
CA GLN A 78 4.31 10.31 -0.99
C GLN A 78 3.77 11.72 -0.71
N PHE A 79 4.34 12.40 0.27
CA PHE A 79 3.97 13.77 0.58
C PHE A 79 5.19 14.63 0.84
N ARG A 80 5.06 15.90 0.50
CA ARG A 80 6.08 16.90 0.81
C ARG A 80 5.80 17.47 2.19
N MET A 81 6.78 17.42 3.08
CA MET A 81 6.73 18.18 4.34
C MET A 81 6.95 19.67 4.06
N ARG A 82 6.17 20.52 4.74
CA ARG A 82 6.29 21.98 4.69
C ARG A 82 6.41 22.53 6.10
N GLY A 83 7.18 23.59 6.26
CA GLY A 83 7.38 24.28 7.54
C GLY A 83 8.84 24.24 8.00
N ASP A 84 9.09 24.96 9.09
CA ASP A 84 10.42 25.08 9.68
C ASP A 84 10.77 23.85 10.53
N ILE A 85 12.02 23.78 11.00
CA ILE A 85 12.56 22.69 11.83
C ILE A 85 11.69 22.44 13.07
N THR A 86 11.08 23.49 13.63
CA THR A 86 10.23 23.42 14.84
C THR A 86 8.75 23.16 14.59
N LYS A 87 8.24 23.38 13.37
CA LYS A 87 6.80 23.24 13.05
C LYS A 87 6.61 22.64 11.67
N GLN A 88 6.87 21.34 11.56
CA GLN A 88 6.61 20.59 10.34
C GLN A 88 5.13 20.29 10.19
N ARG A 89 4.57 20.52 9.00
CA ARG A 89 3.20 20.20 8.60
C ARG A 89 3.21 19.39 7.32
N MET A 90 2.20 18.55 7.12
CA MET A 90 1.98 17.89 5.84
C MET A 90 1.63 18.94 4.78
N GLY A 91 2.45 18.98 3.73
CA GLY A 91 2.22 19.80 2.56
C GLY A 91 1.45 19.03 1.49
N LYS A 92 1.85 19.23 0.22
CA LYS A 92 1.18 18.60 -0.91
C LYS A 92 1.43 17.08 -0.91
N VAL A 93 0.34 16.32 -1.01
CA VAL A 93 0.35 14.86 -1.16
C VAL A 93 0.31 14.53 -2.66
N HIS A 94 1.17 13.61 -3.07
CA HIS A 94 1.10 12.98 -4.38
C HIS A 94 0.24 11.71 -4.29
N PRO A 95 -0.83 11.60 -5.09
CA PRO A 95 -1.74 10.47 -5.02
C PRO A 95 -1.09 9.19 -5.59
N ALA A 96 -1.30 8.06 -4.93
CA ALA A 96 -0.84 6.75 -5.39
C ALA A 96 -2.02 5.95 -5.95
N SER A 97 -1.85 5.39 -7.16
CA SER A 97 -2.84 4.49 -7.77
C SER A 97 -2.79 3.09 -7.17
N THR A 98 -1.58 2.59 -6.94
CA THR A 98 -1.28 1.22 -6.51
C THR A 98 -0.12 1.24 -5.53
N VAL A 99 -0.24 0.44 -4.47
CA VAL A 99 0.80 0.24 -3.48
C VAL A 99 0.88 -1.26 -3.18
N ALA A 100 2.07 -1.84 -3.16
CA ALA A 100 2.28 -3.23 -2.78
C ALA A 100 3.22 -3.31 -1.57
N ILE A 101 2.92 -4.24 -0.66
CA ILE A 101 3.83 -4.63 0.41
C ILE A 101 4.67 -5.79 -0.13
N THR A 102 6.00 -5.61 -0.17
CA THR A 102 6.91 -6.67 -0.62
C THR A 102 7.52 -7.42 0.56
N GLU A 103 7.93 -6.69 1.60
CA GLU A 103 8.58 -7.29 2.76
C GLU A 103 7.96 -6.78 4.06
N PHE A 104 7.69 -7.72 4.96
CA PHE A 104 7.41 -7.42 6.36
C PHE A 104 8.72 -7.57 7.13
N SER A 105 9.01 -6.60 7.99
CA SER A 105 10.17 -6.68 8.87
C SER A 105 9.97 -7.72 9.97
N PRO A 106 11.06 -8.31 10.50
CA PRO A 106 11.00 -9.23 11.64
C PRO A 106 10.42 -8.59 12.91
N LYS A 107 10.44 -7.25 13.03
CA LYS A 107 9.81 -6.54 14.15
C LYS A 107 8.28 -6.52 14.09
N PHE A 108 7.70 -6.96 12.98
CA PHE A 108 6.26 -7.07 12.82
C PHE A 108 5.83 -8.46 13.31
N ASN A 109 5.21 -8.49 14.48
CA ASN A 109 4.79 -9.72 15.16
C ASN A 109 3.90 -10.59 14.25
N GLU A 110 3.96 -11.90 14.45
CA GLU A 110 3.14 -12.84 13.67
C GLU A 110 1.65 -12.68 13.97
N GLU A 111 1.29 -12.35 15.20
CA GLU A 111 -0.08 -12.00 15.61
C GLU A 111 -0.59 -10.77 14.85
N ASP A 112 0.24 -9.73 14.71
CA ASP A 112 -0.09 -8.53 13.95
C ASP A 112 -0.27 -8.83 12.46
N LYS A 113 0.50 -9.77 11.89
CA LYS A 113 0.32 -10.22 10.49
C LYS A 113 -1.03 -10.93 10.33
N ASN A 114 -1.37 -11.79 11.27
CA ASN A 114 -2.61 -12.55 11.23
C ASN A 114 -3.83 -11.62 11.40
N ALA A 115 -3.76 -10.68 12.35
CA ALA A 115 -4.78 -9.66 12.56
C ALA A 115 -4.94 -8.76 11.32
N PHE A 116 -3.82 -8.32 10.73
CA PHE A 116 -3.83 -7.53 9.51
C PHE A 116 -4.46 -8.28 8.34
N ASN A 117 -4.10 -9.56 8.14
CA ASN A 117 -4.68 -10.40 7.10
C ASN A 117 -6.17 -10.66 7.32
N ALA A 118 -6.61 -10.83 8.57
CA ALA A 118 -8.03 -10.98 8.91
C ALA A 118 -8.84 -9.71 8.62
N LEU A 119 -8.26 -8.52 8.84
CA LEU A 119 -8.89 -7.23 8.52
C LEU A 119 -9.02 -6.96 7.01
N LEU A 120 -8.24 -7.68 6.21
CA LEU A 120 -8.21 -7.55 4.75
C LEU A 120 -9.23 -8.47 4.05
N GLN A 121 -9.64 -9.55 4.70
CA GLN A 121 -10.79 -10.38 4.30
C GLN A 121 -12.11 -9.59 4.43
#